data_AF-A0A1V4QPI0-F1
#
_entry.id   AF-A0A1V4QPI0-F1
#
_cell.length_a   1.000
_cell.length_b   1.000
_cell.length_c   1.000
_cell.angle_alpha   90.00
_cell.angle_beta   90.00
_cell.angle_gamma   90.00
#
_symmetry.space_group_name_H-M   'P 1'
#
loop_
_entity.id
_entity.type
_entity.pdbx_description
1 polymer ?
#
loop_
_entity_poly.entity_id
_entity_poly.type
_entity_poly.pdbx_seq_one_letter_code
_entity_poly.pdbx_strand_id
1 'polypeptide(L)'
;MQASLTHPRLVAGDGRLCTDIMQALPGKVFAKTGAEGGYAMALLDSGLGVGIKISDGQPRGLNPTAIEVLNQLSVLTPTAAAALANYHHPSIKNHLKNVVGEVKPAFNLTK
;
A
#
# COMPACT_ATOMS: atom_id res chain seq x y z
N MET A 1 -19.92 1.68 4.57
CA MET A 1 -18.63 1.61 3.85
C MET A 1 -18.75 1.29 2.36
N GLN A 2 -19.83 0.64 1.91
CA GLN A 2 -20.02 0.20 0.52
C GLN A 2 -19.75 1.29 -0.54
N ALA A 3 -20.31 2.50 -0.39
CA ALA A 3 -20.09 3.60 -1.33
C ALA A 3 -18.60 3.92 -1.56
N SER A 4 -17.82 3.98 -0.48
CA SER A 4 -16.39 4.28 -0.52
C SER A 4 -15.56 3.14 -1.11
N LEU A 5 -15.97 1.89 -0.88
CA LEU A 5 -15.32 0.70 -1.45
C LEU A 5 -15.60 0.56 -2.95
N THR A 6 -16.81 0.91 -3.40
CA THR A 6 -17.17 0.89 -4.82
C THR A 6 -16.56 2.06 -5.60
N HIS A 7 -16.26 3.18 -4.94
CA HIS A 7 -15.69 4.37 -5.58
C HIS A 7 -14.37 4.83 -4.91
N PRO A 8 -13.29 4.03 -4.94
CA PRO A 8 -12.04 4.38 -4.27
C PRO A 8 -11.42 5.71 -4.71
N ARG A 9 -11.61 6.10 -5.98
CA ARG A 9 -11.16 7.39 -6.50
C ARG A 9 -11.74 8.58 -5.75
N LEU A 10 -12.99 8.49 -5.27
CA LEU A 10 -13.62 9.56 -4.47
C LEU A 10 -13.06 9.63 -3.04
N VAL A 11 -12.33 8.60 -2.60
CA VAL A 11 -11.71 8.55 -1.27
C VAL A 11 -10.33 9.18 -1.27
N ALA A 12 -9.50 8.90 -2.28
CA ALA A 12 -8.12 9.37 -2.30
C ALA A 12 -7.68 10.13 -3.57
N GLY A 13 -8.39 9.99 -4.70
CA GLY A 13 -7.97 10.48 -6.02
C GLY A 13 -7.17 9.45 -6.81
N ASP A 14 -6.64 9.84 -7.97
CA ASP A 14 -5.90 8.95 -8.87
C ASP A 14 -4.40 8.88 -8.55
N GLY A 15 -3.75 7.79 -8.96
CA GLY A 15 -2.29 7.61 -8.84
C GLY A 15 -1.80 7.54 -7.40
N ARG A 16 -2.66 7.10 -6.47
CA ARG A 16 -2.35 6.99 -5.05
C ARG A 16 -2.55 5.56 -4.60
N LEU A 17 -1.62 5.11 -3.77
CA LEU A 17 -1.62 3.78 -3.18
C LEU A 17 -2.97 3.35 -2.58
N CYS A 18 -3.69 4.25 -1.90
CA CYS A 18 -5.01 3.93 -1.32
C CYS A 18 -5.99 3.44 -2.39
N THR A 19 -6.13 4.22 -3.47
CA THR A 19 -7.03 3.93 -4.57
C THR A 19 -6.62 2.64 -5.25
N ASP A 20 -5.32 2.48 -5.50
CA ASP A 20 -4.80 1.34 -6.24
C ASP A 20 -4.93 0.03 -5.43
N ILE A 21 -4.68 0.07 -4.12
CA ILE A 21 -4.95 -1.07 -3.22
C ILE A 21 -6.43 -1.44 -3.23
N MET A 22 -7.31 -0.45 -3.05
CA MET A 22 -8.76 -0.68 -2.99
C MET A 22 -9.33 -1.18 -4.33
N GLN A 23 -8.73 -0.79 -5.46
CA GLN A 23 -9.09 -1.30 -6.79
C GLN A 23 -8.53 -2.70 -7.05
N ALA A 24 -7.30 -2.98 -6.61
CA ALA A 24 -6.67 -4.30 -6.77
C ALA A 24 -7.30 -5.37 -5.85
N LEU A 25 -7.88 -4.95 -4.73
CA LEU A 25 -8.53 -5.80 -3.72
C LEU A 25 -9.97 -5.33 -3.45
N PRO A 26 -10.86 -5.40 -4.46
CA PRO A 26 -12.19 -4.81 -4.38
C PRO A 26 -13.00 -5.41 -3.24
N GLY A 27 -13.49 -4.56 -2.34
CA GLY A 27 -14.30 -4.96 -1.19
C GLY A 27 -13.57 -5.68 -0.06
N LYS A 28 -12.24 -5.85 -0.15
CA LYS A 28 -11.44 -6.57 0.87
C LYS A 28 -10.67 -5.64 1.80
N VAL A 29 -10.21 -4.50 1.27
CA VAL A 29 -9.40 -3.53 2.02
C VAL A 29 -10.00 -2.15 1.87
N PHE A 30 -10.11 -1.42 2.99
CA PHE A 30 -10.30 0.02 3.00
C PHE A 30 -8.99 0.67 3.44
N ALA A 31 -8.43 1.57 2.65
CA ALA A 31 -7.12 2.16 2.94
C ALA A 31 -7.15 3.68 2.83
N LYS A 32 -6.42 4.36 3.72
CA LYS A 32 -6.31 5.81 3.68
C LYS A 32 -4.98 6.32 4.22
N THR A 33 -4.32 7.16 3.41
CA THR A 33 -3.18 7.97 3.82
C THR A 33 -3.63 9.11 4.73
N GLY A 34 -2.91 9.29 5.83
CA GLY A 34 -2.93 10.46 6.70
C GLY A 34 -1.70 11.35 6.49
N ALA A 35 -1.56 12.40 7.31
CA ALA A 35 -0.44 13.34 7.22
C ALA A 35 0.88 12.72 7.72
N GLU A 36 2.01 13.24 7.22
CA GLU A 36 3.36 12.94 7.72
C GLU A 36 3.66 11.44 7.82
N GLY A 37 3.45 10.68 6.74
CA GLY A 37 3.73 9.24 6.70
C GLY A 37 2.78 8.37 7.52
N GLY A 38 1.63 8.90 7.94
CA GLY A 38 0.54 8.11 8.52
C GLY A 38 -0.24 7.33 7.46
N TYR A 39 -0.56 6.08 7.75
CA TYR A 39 -1.40 5.24 6.89
C TYR A 39 -2.25 4.29 7.73
N ALA A 40 -3.50 4.07 7.33
CA ALA A 40 -4.36 3.10 7.98
C ALA A 40 -5.05 2.22 6.94
N MET A 41 -5.23 0.95 7.29
CA MET A 41 -6.01 -0.02 6.52
C MET A 41 -6.96 -0.81 7.43
N ALA A 42 -8.15 -1.10 6.92
CA ALA A 42 -9.05 -2.09 7.49
C ALA A 42 -9.11 -3.30 6.55
N LEU A 43 -8.84 -4.49 7.08
CA LEU A 43 -8.84 -5.77 6.37
C LEU A 43 -10.15 -6.50 6.65
N LEU A 44 -11.12 -6.31 5.76
CA LEU A 44 -12.54 -6.55 6.04
C LEU A 44 -12.86 -8.03 6.29
N ASP A 45 -12.21 -8.94 5.56
CA ASP A 45 -12.44 -10.39 5.72
C ASP A 45 -11.92 -10.92 7.07
N SER A 46 -10.86 -10.30 7.61
CA SER A 46 -10.21 -10.76 8.85
C SER A 46 -10.64 -10.00 10.11
N GLY A 47 -11.32 -8.85 9.95
CA GLY A 47 -11.63 -7.94 11.05
C GLY A 47 -10.42 -7.19 11.63
N LEU A 48 -9.24 -7.28 11.01
CA LEU A 48 -8.02 -6.63 11.48
C LEU A 48 -7.91 -5.17 11.00
N GLY A 49 -7.32 -4.33 11.85
CA GLY A 49 -6.87 -2.98 11.51
C GLY A 49 -5.34 -2.91 11.46
N VAL A 50 -4.82 -2.17 10.50
CA VAL A 50 -3.38 -1.89 10.35
C VAL A 50 -3.15 -0.39 10.45
N GLY A 51 -2.21 0.02 11.29
CA GLY A 51 -1.68 1.38 11.34
C GLY A 51 -0.19 1.39 10.99
N ILE A 52 0.23 2.31 10.13
CA ILE A 52 1.62 2.51 9.75
C ILE A 52 1.98 3.97 9.99
N LYS A 53 3.15 4.19 10.59
CA LYS A 53 3.78 5.50 10.71
C LYS A 53 5.21 5.40 10.21
N ILE A 54 5.54 6.19 9.21
CA ILE A 54 6.92 6.36 8.75
C ILE A 54 7.48 7.63 9.39
N SER A 55 8.59 7.50 10.12
CA SER A 55 9.18 8.63 10.85
C SER A 55 9.70 9.74 9.94
N ASP A 56 10.18 9.42 8.73
CA ASP A 56 10.60 10.43 7.75
C ASP A 56 9.45 11.08 6.99
N GLY A 57 8.21 10.61 7.21
CA GLY A 57 6.99 11.13 6.61
C GLY A 57 6.78 10.77 5.14
N GLN A 58 7.71 10.06 4.49
CA GLN A 58 7.76 9.96 3.03
C GLN A 58 7.06 8.72 2.45
N PRO A 59 6.43 8.84 1.26
CA PRO A 59 5.83 7.72 0.53
C PRO A 59 6.83 6.61 0.18
N ARG A 60 8.12 6.95 0.03
CA ARG A 60 9.18 5.99 -0.36
C ARG A 60 9.28 4.79 0.58
N GLY A 61 9.07 5.01 1.88
CA GLY A 61 9.04 3.94 2.89
C GLY A 61 7.62 3.42 3.11
N LEU A 62 6.61 4.31 3.03
CA LEU A 62 5.22 3.97 3.32
C LEU A 62 4.64 2.96 2.32
N ASN A 63 4.85 3.19 1.02
CA ASN A 63 4.28 2.37 -0.03
C ASN A 63 4.75 0.90 0.05
N PRO A 64 6.06 0.60 0.03
CA PRO A 64 6.53 -0.78 0.11
C PRO A 64 6.14 -1.45 1.43
N THR A 65 6.12 -0.70 2.55
CA THR A 65 5.70 -1.22 3.85
C THR A 65 4.23 -1.65 3.85
N ALA A 66 3.34 -0.83 3.28
CA ALA A 66 1.91 -1.17 3.23
C ALA A 66 1.65 -2.42 2.39
N ILE A 67 2.32 -2.58 1.25
CA ILE A 67 2.20 -3.77 0.41
C ILE A 67 2.77 -5.00 1.13
N GLU A 68 3.91 -4.89 1.78
CA GLU A 68 4.51 -5.99 2.54
C GLU A 68 3.62 -6.46 3.68
N VAL A 69 2.95 -5.55 4.40
CA VAL A 69 1.96 -5.93 5.41
C VAL A 69 0.81 -6.75 4.80
N LEU A 70 0.26 -6.31 3.67
CA LEU A 70 -0.79 -7.07 2.97
C LEU A 70 -0.28 -8.44 2.48
N ASN A 71 0.98 -8.53 2.08
CA ASN A 71 1.63 -9.77 1.66
C ASN A 71 1.77 -10.75 2.85
N GLN A 72 2.36 -10.30 3.96
CA GLN A 72 2.59 -11.13 5.15
C GLN A 72 1.30 -11.55 5.85
N LEU A 73 0.23 -10.76 5.72
CA LEU A 73 -1.10 -11.11 6.20
C LEU A 73 -1.91 -11.96 5.21
N SER A 74 -1.31 -12.39 4.10
CA SER A 74 -1.94 -13.22 3.06
C SER A 74 -3.21 -12.60 2.44
N VAL A 75 -3.26 -11.27 2.37
CA VAL A 75 -4.39 -10.53 1.78
C VAL A 75 -4.20 -10.34 0.27
N LEU A 76 -2.95 -10.23 -0.20
CA LEU A 76 -2.65 -10.07 -1.62
C LEU A 76 -2.99 -11.33 -2.41
N THR A 77 -3.77 -11.17 -3.48
CA THR A 77 -3.89 -12.19 -4.53
C THR A 77 -2.73 -12.05 -5.51
N PRO A 78 -2.39 -13.09 -6.30
CA PRO A 78 -1.33 -12.98 -7.32
C PRO A 78 -1.57 -11.83 -8.30
N THR A 79 -2.83 -11.62 -8.72
CA THR A 79 -3.22 -10.50 -9.60
C THR A 79 -3.02 -9.15 -8.92
N ALA A 80 -3.41 -9.01 -7.65
CA ALA A 80 -3.21 -7.77 -6.90
C ALA A 80 -1.73 -7.49 -6.66
N ALA A 81 -0.93 -8.52 -6.34
CA ALA A 81 0.51 -8.41 -6.17
C ALA A 81 1.18 -7.92 -7.46
N ALA A 82 0.79 -8.46 -8.62
CA ALA A 82 1.28 -7.99 -9.91
C ALA A 82 0.89 -6.53 -10.19
N ALA A 83 -0.36 -6.13 -9.93
CA ALA A 83 -0.83 -4.76 -10.12
C ALA A 83 -0.12 -3.76 -9.21
N LEU A 84 0.28 -4.17 -8.01
CA LEU A 84 0.91 -3.33 -6.98
C LEU A 84 2.44 -3.47 -6.92
N ALA A 85 3.06 -4.23 -7.82
CA ALA A 85 4.48 -4.55 -7.78
C ALA A 85 5.39 -3.31 -7.75
N ASN A 86 5.01 -2.25 -8.48
CA ASN A 86 5.74 -0.98 -8.51
C ASN A 86 5.75 -0.24 -7.17
N TYR A 87 4.77 -0.50 -6.29
CA TYR A 87 4.75 0.03 -4.93
C TYR A 87 5.54 -0.84 -3.96
N HIS A 88 5.61 -2.15 -4.21
CA HIS A 88 6.28 -3.12 -3.34
C HIS A 88 7.79 -3.03 -3.40
N HIS A 89 8.35 -2.99 -4.61
CA HIS A 89 9.80 -2.89 -4.86
C HIS A 89 10.10 -1.75 -5.85
N PRO A 90 9.90 -0.48 -5.46
CA PRO A 90 10.10 0.63 -6.37
C PRO A 90 11.60 0.78 -6.72
N SER A 91 11.90 0.88 -8.02
CA SER A 91 13.24 1.15 -8.49
C SER A 91 13.68 2.58 -8.18
N ILE A 92 14.92 2.75 -7.72
CA ILE A 92 15.56 4.04 -7.53
C ILE A 92 16.24 4.41 -8.84
N LYS A 93 15.94 5.60 -9.36
CA LYS A 93 16.50 6.11 -10.62
C LYS A 93 17.34 7.36 -10.38
N ASN A 94 18.47 7.48 -11.08
CA ASN A 94 19.26 8.71 -11.09
C ASN A 94 18.60 9.79 -11.98
N HIS A 95 19.22 10.97 -12.08
CA HIS A 95 18.72 12.06 -12.93
C HIS A 95 18.60 11.69 -14.41
N LEU A 96 19.46 10.80 -14.91
CA LEU A 96 19.43 10.23 -16.26
C LEU A 96 18.41 9.09 -16.44
N LYS A 97 17.57 8.83 -15.42
CA LYS A 97 16.55 7.77 -15.38
C LYS A 97 17.11 6.35 -15.41
N ASN A 98 18.41 6.15 -15.24
CA ASN A 98 18.98 4.81 -15.08
C ASN A 98 18.63 4.27 -13.69
N VAL A 99 18.31 2.99 -13.62
CA VAL A 99 18.08 2.29 -12.34
C VAL A 99 19.42 2.14 -11.63
N VAL A 100 19.49 2.63 -10.40
CA VAL A 100 20.68 2.60 -9.54
C VAL A 100 20.44 1.84 -8.22
N GLY A 101 19.24 1.32 -8.02
CA GLY A 101 18.88 0.54 -6.84
C GLY A 101 17.38 0.27 -6.76
N GLU A 102 16.95 -0.24 -5.62
CA GLU A 102 15.55 -0.52 -5.31
C GLU A 102 15.30 -0.35 -3.80
N VAL A 103 14.06 -0.04 -3.44
CA VAL A 103 13.64 -0.04 -2.04
C VAL A 103 12.99 -1.39 -1.73
N LYS A 104 13.41 -2.02 -0.63
CA LYS A 104 12.82 -3.25 -0.12
C LYS A 104 12.37 -3.09 1.33
N PRO A 105 11.16 -3.53 1.68
CA PRO A 105 10.76 -3.63 3.07
C PRO A 105 11.60 -4.73 3.75
N ALA A 106 12.11 -4.45 4.95
CA ALA A 106 13.01 -5.35 5.68
C ALA A 106 12.50 -5.61 7.10
N PHE A 107 11.34 -6.24 7.21
CA PHE A 107 10.72 -6.59 8.49
C PHE A 107 9.87 -7.85 8.36
N ASN A 108 9.60 -8.50 9.49
CA ASN A 108 8.60 -9.57 9.61
C ASN A 108 7.60 -9.19 10.71
N LEU A 109 6.31 -9.38 10.45
CA LEU A 109 5.27 -9.23 11.45
C LEU A 109 5.37 -10.38 12.45
N THR A 110 5.37 -10.04 13.73
CA THR A 110 5.22 -10.99 14.83
C THR A 110 3.75 -11.12 15.18
N LYS A 111 3.25 -12.36 15.25
CA LYS A 111 1.91 -12.66 15.77
C LYS A 111 1.94 -12.86 17.27
#